data_AF-B5CNC3-F1
#
_entry.id   AF-B5CNC3-F1
#
_cell.length_a   1.000
_cell.length_b   1.000
_cell.length_c   1.000
_cell.angle_alpha   90.00
_cell.angle_beta   90.00
_cell.angle_gamma   90.00
#
_symmetry.space_group_name_H-M   'P 1'
#
loop_
_entity.id
_entity.type
_entity.pdbx_description
1 polymer ?
#
loop_
_entity_poly.entity_id
_entity_poly.type
_entity_poly.pdbx_seq_one_letter_code
_entity_poly.pdbx_strand_id
1 'polypeptide(L)' 'MDLDKSGSYIRGITSGAALPSLRELFNIISYFDMTPAEFFAPLDDANTPYRELCEKLRTMNEEDLEKVSIFIGWIEKKE' A
#
# COMPACT_ATOMS: atom_id res chain seq x y z
N MET A 1 -10.02 -15.13 -1.16
CA MET A 1 -9.21 -15.89 -2.14
C MET A 1 -7.83 -15.93 -1.55
N ASP A 2 -7.53 -16.91 -0.70
CA ASP A 2 -6.18 -17.09 -0.15
C ASP A 2 -5.22 -17.28 -1.31
N LEU A 3 -3.96 -16.84 -1.21
CA LEU A 3 -2.92 -16.81 -2.27
C LEU A 3 -2.67 -18.16 -3.01
N ASP A 4 -3.42 -19.21 -2.70
CA ASP A 4 -3.31 -20.59 -3.18
C ASP A 4 -1.89 -21.14 -2.94
N LYS A 5 -1.39 -20.86 -1.73
CA LYS A 5 -0.06 -21.27 -1.28
C LYS A 5 -0.17 -22.08 0.01
N SER A 6 0.72 -23.07 0.13
CA SER A 6 0.83 -23.86 1.35
C SER A 6 1.21 -22.96 2.55
N GLY A 7 0.78 -23.34 3.74
CA GLY A 7 1.17 -22.63 4.96
C GLY A 7 2.69 -22.60 5.18
N SER A 8 3.42 -23.62 4.72
CA SER A 8 4.88 -23.65 4.73
C SER A 8 5.49 -22.60 3.80
N TYR A 9 4.91 -22.39 2.61
CA TYR A 9 5.33 -21.34 1.69
C TYR A 9 5.11 -19.96 2.32
N ILE A 10 3.90 -19.71 2.83
CA ILE A 10 3.57 -18.42 3.47
C ILE A 10 4.56 -18.12 4.61
N ARG A 11 4.80 -19.09 5.51
CA ARG A 11 5.78 -18.94 6.59
C ARG A 11 7.20 -18.72 6.10
N GLY A 12 7.62 -19.39 5.02
CA GLY A 12 8.95 -19.21 4.44
C GLY A 12 9.17 -17.79 3.94
N ILE A 13 8.17 -17.19 3.28
CA ILE A 13 8.23 -15.81 2.81
C ILE A 13 8.15 -14.82 3.99
N THR A 14 7.17 -14.98 4.90
CA THR A 14 6.95 -14.01 5.99
C THR A 14 8.06 -14.03 7.05
N SER A 15 8.78 -15.14 7.21
CA SER A 15 9.96 -15.22 8.08
C SER A 15 11.25 -14.71 7.42
N GLY A 16 11.23 -14.41 6.13
CA GLY A 16 12.42 -14.06 5.36
C GLY A 16 13.36 -15.23 5.05
N ALA A 17 12.96 -16.47 5.37
CA ALA A 17 13.75 -17.67 5.07
C ALA A 17 13.83 -17.97 3.56
N ALA A 18 12.89 -17.46 2.76
CA ALA A 18 12.89 -17.54 1.31
C ALA A 18 12.29 -16.26 0.70
N LEU A 19 12.71 -15.95 -0.53
CA LEU A 19 12.11 -14.89 -1.34
C LEU A 19 11.08 -15.48 -2.32
N PRO A 20 10.00 -14.75 -2.65
CA PRO A 20 9.07 -15.19 -3.67
C PRO A 20 9.74 -15.11 -5.05
N SER A 21 9.26 -15.90 -6.01
CA SER A 21 9.59 -15.65 -7.42
C SER A 21 9.02 -14.30 -7.86
N LEU A 22 9.54 -13.72 -8.96
CA LEU A 22 9.02 -12.46 -9.48
C LEU A 22 7.51 -12.52 -9.81
N ARG A 23 7.03 -13.65 -10.33
CA ARG A 23 5.59 -13.87 -10.58
C ARG A 23 4.79 -13.83 -9.28
N GLU A 24 5.30 -14.50 -8.25
CA GLU A 24 4.60 -14.56 -6.96
C GLU A 24 4.65 -13.23 -6.22
N LEU A 25 5.72 -12.45 -6.38
CA LEU A 25 5.78 -11.09 -5.90
C LEU A 25 4.63 -10.25 -6.49
N PHE A 26 4.38 -10.31 -7.79
CA PHE A 26 3.25 -9.59 -8.41
C PHE A 26 1.89 -10.11 -7.94
N ASN A 27 1.75 -11.42 -7.71
CA ASN A 27 0.52 -11.97 -7.13
C ASN A 27 0.28 -11.43 -5.70
N ILE A 28 1.34 -11.32 -4.88
CA ILE A 28 1.27 -10.74 -3.53
C ILE A 28 0.87 -9.26 -3.61
N ILE A 29 1.49 -8.48 -4.49
CA ILE A 29 1.17 -7.07 -4.70
C ILE A 29 -0.31 -6.90 -5.08
N SER A 30 -0.78 -7.69 -6.06
CA SER A 30 -2.17 -7.66 -6.51
C SER A 30 -3.15 -8.12 -5.44
N TYR A 31 -2.77 -9.06 -4.57
CA TYR A 31 -3.62 -9.52 -3.47
C TYR A 31 -3.94 -8.40 -2.46
N PHE A 32 -3.04 -7.44 -2.29
CA PHE A 32 -3.25 -6.28 -1.43
C PHE A 32 -3.83 -5.06 -2.16
N ASP A 33 -4.27 -5.22 -3.42
CA ASP A 33 -4.74 -4.13 -4.28
C ASP A 33 -3.74 -2.95 -4.35
N MET A 34 -2.44 -3.27 -4.37
CA MET A 34 -1.35 -2.29 -4.45
C MET A 34 -0.72 -2.28 -5.84
N THR A 35 -0.04 -1.18 -6.16
CA THR A 35 0.90 -1.09 -7.28
C THR A 35 2.31 -1.50 -6.84
N PRO A 36 3.21 -1.89 -7.79
CA PRO A 36 4.61 -2.14 -7.46
C PRO A 36 5.31 -0.94 -6.82
N ALA A 37 4.95 0.28 -7.23
CA ALA A 37 5.52 1.50 -6.65
C ALA A 37 5.12 1.67 -5.18
N GLU A 38 3.88 1.36 -4.80
CA GLU A 38 3.43 1.38 -3.41
C GLU A 38 4.07 0.27 -2.57
N PHE A 39 4.24 -0.92 -3.16
CA PHE A 39 4.87 -2.05 -2.48
C PHE A 39 6.36 -1.82 -2.17
N PHE A 40 7.08 -1.18 -3.11
CA PHE A 40 8.50 -0.84 -2.99
C PHE A 40 8.75 0.58 -2.51
N ALA A 41 7.71 1.33 -2.14
CA ALA A 41 7.87 2.65 -1.55
C ALA A 41 8.84 2.53 -0.36
N PRO A 42 9.80 3.46 -0.20
CA PRO A 42 10.76 3.39 0.88
C PRO A 42 10.04 3.15 2.21
N LEU A 43 10.46 2.11 2.93
CA LEU A 43 10.11 1.94 4.35
C LEU A 43 10.80 3.01 5.21
N ASP A 44 11.60 3.89 4.59
CA ASP A 44 12.36 4.95 5.21
C ASP A 44 11.43 5.89 5.97
N ASP A 45 11.60 5.80 7.29
CA ASP A 45 10.91 6.47 8.38
C ASP A 45 9.39 6.32 8.41
N ALA A 46 8.93 5.54 9.39
CA ALA A 46 7.54 5.39 9.80
C ALA A 46 6.80 6.71 10.14
N ASN A 47 7.47 7.87 10.07
CA ASN A 47 6.96 9.19 10.47
C ASN A 47 7.04 10.25 9.35
N THR A 48 6.91 9.87 8.08
CA THR A 48 6.75 10.90 7.02
C THR A 48 5.31 11.43 7.02
N PRO A 49 5.09 12.75 6.87
CA PRO A 49 3.73 13.31 6.75
C PRO A 49 2.92 12.69 5.60
N TYR A 50 3.60 12.25 4.53
CA TYR A 50 2.98 11.53 3.42
C TYR A 50 2.36 10.21 3.88
N ARG A 51 3.12 9.38 4.62
CA ARG A 51 2.64 8.08 5.09
C ARG A 51 1.49 8.22 6.08
N GLU A 52 1.59 9.13 7.04
CA GLU A 52 0.51 9.40 8.00
C GLU A 52 -0.77 9.85 7.29
N LEU A 53 -0.64 10.70 6.27
CA LEU A 53 -1.76 11.14 5.47
C LEU A 53 -2.37 9.97 4.67
N CYS A 54 -1.57 9.15 4.00
CA CYS A 54 -2.06 7.97 3.26
C CYS A 54 -2.85 7.00 4.17
N GLU A 55 -2.32 6.68 5.35
CA GLU A 55 -3.00 5.81 6.31
C GLU A 55 -4.31 6.42 6.80
N LYS A 56 -4.33 7.73 7.07
CA LYS A 56 -5.56 8.43 7.47
C LYS A 56 -6.61 8.43 6.37
N LEU A 57 -6.21 8.70 5.12
CA LEU A 57 -7.09 8.67 3.95
C LEU A 57 -7.70 7.29 3.72
N ARG A 58 -6.95 6.20 3.93
CA ARG A 58 -7.47 4.82 3.80
C ARG A 58 -8.64 4.51 4.73
N THR A 59 -8.76 5.21 5.86
CA THR A 59 -9.83 4.99 6.85
C THR A 59 -11.07 5.87 6.65
N MET A 60 -11.05 6.80 5.69
CA MET A 60 -12.13 7.74 5.44
C MET A 60 -13.24 7.16 4.56
N ASN A 61 -14.46 7.65 4.74
CA ASN A 61 -15.56 7.36 3.83
C ASN A 61 -15.46 8.23 2.55
N GLU A 62 -16.27 7.90 1.54
CA GLU A 62 -16.26 8.59 0.24
C GLU A 62 -16.57 10.09 0.35
N GLU A 63 -17.55 10.48 1.16
CA GLU A 63 -17.94 11.88 1.36
C GLU A 63 -16.78 12.71 1.95
N ASP A 64 -16.02 12.14 2.89
CA ASP A 64 -14.88 12.80 3.50
C ASP A 64 -13.68 12.84 2.54
N LEU A 65 -13.48 11.81 1.71
CA LEU A 65 -12.47 11.81 0.65
C LEU A 65 -12.76 12.87 -0.42
N GLU A 66 -14.01 13.09 -0.79
CA GLU A 66 -14.42 14.18 -1.70
C GLU A 66 -14.04 15.56 -1.13
N LYS A 67 -14.27 15.79 0.17
CA LYS A 67 -13.87 17.05 0.84
C LYS A 67 -12.35 17.24 0.82
N VAL A 68 -11.57 16.18 1.05
CA VAL A 68 -10.11 16.24 0.95
C VAL A 68 -9.68 16.59 -0.48
N SER A 69 -10.30 15.98 -1.50
CA SER A 69 -10.01 16.28 -2.90
C SER A 69 -10.23 17.75 -3.24
N ILE A 70 -11.34 18.34 -2.76
CA ILE A 70 -11.62 19.78 -2.91
C ILE A 70 -10.53 20.63 -2.25
N PHE A 71 -10.14 20.28 -1.02
CA PHE A 71 -9.10 21.00 -0.28
C PHE A 71 -7.74 20.95 -0.98
N ILE A 72 -7.32 19.79 -1.51
CA ILE A 72 -6.10 19.65 -2.31
C ILE A 72 -6.19 20.54 -3.56
N GLY A 73 -7.34 20.55 -4.24
CA GLY A 73 -7.58 21.43 -5.38
C GLY A 73 -7.45 22.93 -5.07
N TRP A 74 -7.67 23.35 -3.82
CA TRP A 74 -7.40 24.73 -3.39
C TRP A 74 -5.91 25.00 -3.18
N ILE A 75 -5.15 24.01 -2.70
CA ILE A 75 -3.68 24.12 -2.52
C ILE A 75 -2.97 24.19 -3.88
N GLU A 76 -3.42 23.39 -4.84
CA GLU A 76 -2.85 23.35 -6.20
C GLU A 76 -3.14 24.63 -6.99
N LYS A 77 -4.26 25.30 -6.70
CA LYS A 77 -4.63 26.60 -7.29
C LYS A 77 -3.88 27.81 -6.69
N LYS A 78 -2.65 27.62 -6.19
CA LYS A 78 -1.78 28.77 -5.92
C LYS A 78 -1.55 29.53 -7.23
N GLU A 79 -1.72 30.85 -7.15
CA GLU A 79 -1.65 31.84 -8.25
C GLU A 79 -0.62 31.53 -9.34
#